data_AF-A0A165Z6J1-F1
#
_entry.id   AF-A0A165Z6J1-F1
#
_cell.length_a   1.000
_cell.length_b   1.000
_cell.length_c   1.000
_cell.angle_alpha   90.00
_cell.angle_beta   90.00
_cell.angle_gamma   90.00
#
_symmetry.space_group_name_H-M   'P 1'
#
loop_
_entity.id
_entity.type
_entity.pdbx_description
1 polymer ?
#
loop_
_entity_poly.entity_id
_entity_poly.type
_entity_poly.pdbx_seq_one_letter_code
_entity_poly.pdbx_strand_id
1 'polypeptide(L)'
;MPANLEVFKFGVYLFFPISMMYYYGNPEWYFKHVLPFREKFYPSVENTTKALPQDHSSLRQELDRIKAEKFARRMERERLQRTTVSKRSPIMTARLAFPCIITLNHPLSNLNTALH
;
A
#
# COMPACT_ATOMS: atom_id res chain seq x y z
N MET A 1 -25.01 43.71 -25.59
CA MET A 1 -24.23 42.61 -24.99
C MET A 1 -23.89 43.02 -23.56
N PRO A 2 -24.39 42.35 -22.50
CA PRO A 2 -24.33 42.91 -21.15
C PRO A 2 -22.94 42.70 -20.52
N ALA A 3 -22.06 43.70 -20.68
CA ALA A 3 -20.71 43.74 -20.10
C ALA A 3 -20.65 43.43 -18.59
N ASN A 4 -21.75 43.68 -17.87
CA ASN A 4 -21.86 43.46 -16.43
C ASN A 4 -21.66 41.99 -16.02
N LEU A 5 -22.05 41.03 -16.87
CA LEU A 5 -21.92 39.61 -16.55
C LEU A 5 -20.48 39.11 -16.69
N GLU A 6 -19.71 39.71 -17.58
CA GLU A 6 -18.29 39.39 -17.79
C GLU A 6 -17.45 39.89 -16.61
N VAL A 7 -17.72 41.12 -16.13
CA VAL A 7 -17.05 41.69 -14.95
C VAL A 7 -17.33 40.88 -13.69
N PHE A 8 -18.55 40.37 -13.53
CA PHE A 8 -18.89 39.49 -12.40
C PHE A 8 -18.11 38.17 -12.44
N LYS A 9 -18.08 37.48 -13.58
CA LYS A 9 -17.33 36.23 -13.75
C LYS A 9 -15.84 36.44 -13.51
N PHE A 10 -15.29 37.54 -14.01
CA PHE A 10 -13.90 37.91 -13.80
C PHE A 10 -13.60 38.14 -12.30
N GLY A 11 -14.46 38.87 -11.60
CA GLY A 11 -14.36 39.06 -10.16
C GLY A 11 -14.34 37.72 -9.42
N VAL A 12 -15.28 36.81 -9.72
CA VAL A 12 -15.34 35.48 -9.11
C VAL A 12 -14.05 34.69 -9.37
N TYR A 13 -13.53 34.70 -10.60
CA TYR A 13 -12.30 33.99 -10.93
C TYR A 13 -11.04 34.54 -10.26
N LEU A 14 -11.00 35.82 -9.90
CA LEU A 14 -9.92 36.38 -9.09
C LEU A 14 -10.13 36.10 -7.60
N PHE A 15 -11.29 36.45 -7.06
CA PHE A 15 -11.54 36.37 -5.62
C PHE A 15 -11.61 34.94 -5.11
N PHE A 16 -12.13 33.99 -5.88
CA PHE A 16 -12.22 32.60 -5.46
C PHE A 16 -10.84 31.99 -5.13
N PRO A 17 -9.85 31.93 -6.05
CA PRO A 17 -8.55 31.35 -5.74
C PRO A 17 -7.78 32.17 -4.69
N ILE A 18 -7.91 33.50 -4.68
CA ILE A 18 -7.24 34.35 -3.68
C ILE A 18 -7.81 34.08 -2.28
N SER A 19 -9.12 33.98 -2.15
CA SER A 19 -9.77 33.72 -0.85
C SER A 19 -9.45 32.31 -0.35
N MET A 20 -9.44 31.33 -1.25
CA MET A 20 -9.02 29.97 -0.96
C MET A 20 -7.56 29.95 -0.46
N MET A 21 -6.65 30.60 -1.18
CA MET A 21 -5.25 30.70 -0.78
C MET A 21 -5.07 31.41 0.57
N TYR A 22 -5.81 32.48 0.83
CA TYR A 22 -5.73 33.19 2.11
C TYR A 22 -6.23 32.33 3.29
N TYR A 23 -7.34 31.59 3.09
CA TYR A 23 -7.89 30.72 4.12
C TYR A 23 -6.99 29.52 4.43
N TYR A 24 -6.54 28.79 3.39
CA TYR A 24 -5.73 27.59 3.56
C TYR A 24 -4.23 27.86 3.71
N GLY A 25 -3.76 29.06 3.33
CA GLY A 25 -2.36 29.47 3.43
C GLY A 25 -1.94 29.94 4.82
N ASN A 26 -2.87 30.07 5.77
CA ASN A 26 -2.52 30.40 7.14
C ASN A 26 -1.72 29.25 7.77
N PRO A 27 -0.51 29.50 8.31
CA PRO A 27 0.29 28.47 8.97
C PRO A 27 -0.49 27.75 10.09
N GLU A 28 -1.32 28.46 10.84
CA GLU A 28 -2.11 27.89 11.93
C GLU A 28 -3.12 26.83 11.45
N TRP A 29 -3.74 27.04 10.28
CA TRP A 29 -4.64 26.06 9.68
C TRP A 29 -3.90 24.76 9.35
N TYR A 30 -2.68 24.87 8.80
CA TYR A 30 -1.82 23.74 8.49
C TYR A 30 -1.43 22.94 9.74
N PHE A 31 -1.00 23.63 10.81
CA PHE A 31 -0.63 22.97 12.08
C PHE A 31 -1.83 22.22 12.69
N LYS A 32 -3.03 22.80 12.63
CA LYS A 32 -4.22 22.21 13.24
C LYS A 32 -4.84 21.08 12.41
N HIS A 33 -4.82 21.18 11.08
CA HIS A 33 -5.56 20.26 10.21
C HIS A 33 -4.69 19.27 9.45
N VAL A 34 -3.42 19.55 9.20
CA VAL A 34 -2.56 18.65 8.39
C VAL A 34 -1.64 17.81 9.28
N LEU A 35 -1.05 18.40 10.33
CA LEU A 35 -0.11 17.67 11.19
C LEU A 35 -0.73 16.49 11.95
N PRO A 36 -1.95 16.57 12.50
CA PRO A 36 -2.53 15.42 13.20
C PRO A 36 -2.75 14.22 12.28
N PHE A 37 -2.98 14.45 10.98
CA PHE A 37 -3.10 13.37 10.02
C PHE A 37 -1.76 12.70 9.71
N ARG A 38 -0.64 13.43 9.77
CA ARG A 38 0.70 12.85 9.59
C ARG A 38 0.92 11.71 10.59
N GLU A 39 0.50 11.87 11.83
CA GLU A 39 0.67 10.86 12.89
C GLU A 39 -0.12 9.57 12.63
N LYS A 40 -1.19 9.63 11.84
CA LYS A 40 -1.97 8.45 11.46
C LYS A 40 -1.34 7.66 10.30
N PHE A 41 -0.68 8.36 9.39
CA PHE A 41 -0.07 7.74 8.20
C PHE A 41 1.35 7.24 8.44
N TYR A 42 2.12 7.95 9.27
CA TYR A 42 3.50 7.59 9.57
C TYR A 42 3.58 6.88 10.92
N PRO A 43 4.40 5.82 11.04
CA PRO A 43 4.68 5.24 12.35
C PRO A 43 5.22 6.33 13.28
N SER A 44 4.76 6.35 14.54
CA SER A 44 5.24 7.33 15.52
C SER A 44 6.77 7.35 15.55
N VAL A 45 7.36 8.53 15.75
CA VAL A 45 8.81 8.75 15.75
C VAL A 45 9.53 7.85 16.75
N GLU A 46 8.83 7.37 17.78
CA GLU A 46 9.32 6.41 18.77
C GLU A 46 9.49 4.99 18.21
N ASN A 47 8.64 4.60 17.26
CA ASN A 47 8.67 3.30 16.59
C ASN A 47 9.56 3.30 15.33
N THR A 48 10.05 4.46 14.92
CA THR A 48 10.95 4.59 13.76
C THR A 48 12.39 4.35 14.22
N THR A 49 13.09 3.42 13.58
CA THR A 49 14.51 3.15 13.86
C THR A 49 15.35 4.41 13.55
N LYS A 50 15.70 5.19 14.59
CA LYS A 50 16.40 6.48 14.45
C LYS A 50 17.88 6.34 14.07
N ALA A 51 18.50 5.20 14.40
CA ALA A 51 19.90 4.94 14.12
C ALA A 51 20.05 4.22 12.77
N LEU A 52 20.03 4.98 11.69
CA LEU A 52 20.43 4.46 10.38
C LEU A 52 21.96 4.28 10.40
N PRO A 53 22.49 3.10 10.01
CA PRO A 53 23.93 2.91 9.92
C PRO A 53 24.51 3.85 8.86
N GLN A 54 25.53 4.64 9.23
CA GLN A 54 26.16 5.61 8.34
C GLN A 54 27.28 4.97 7.49
N ASP A 55 27.88 3.88 7.98
CA ASP A 55 29.00 3.20 7.32
C ASP A 55 28.54 2.01 6.46
N HIS A 56 29.23 1.77 5.34
CA HIS A 56 28.90 0.66 4.43
C HIS A 56 29.02 -0.73 5.07
N SER A 57 30.00 -0.93 5.96
CA SER A 57 30.21 -2.20 6.66
C SER A 57 29.06 -2.49 7.64
N SER A 58 28.65 -1.49 8.42
CA SER A 58 27.54 -1.60 9.38
C SER A 58 26.19 -1.77 8.67
N LEU A 59 25.99 -1.14 7.51
CA LEU A 59 24.81 -1.37 6.65
C LEU A 59 24.71 -2.82 6.20
N ARG A 60 25.82 -3.44 5.76
CA ARG A 60 25.83 -4.83 5.29
C ARG A 60 25.45 -5.79 6.41
N GLN A 61 26.03 -5.59 7.60
CA GLN A 61 25.75 -6.39 8.79
C GLN A 61 24.27 -6.28 9.21
N GLU A 62 23.72 -5.08 9.22
CA GLU A 62 22.31 -4.85 9.58
C GLU A 62 21.36 -5.44 8.54
N LEU A 63 21.69 -5.36 7.25
CA LEU A 63 20.94 -6.01 6.19
C LEU A 63 20.91 -7.53 6.34
N ASP A 64 22.04 -8.14 6.66
CA ASP A 64 22.13 -9.59 6.85
C ASP A 64 21.34 -10.03 8.09
N ARG A 65 21.36 -9.24 9.17
CA ARG A 65 20.49 -9.43 10.35
C ARG A 65 19.01 -9.41 9.97
N ILE A 66 18.57 -8.39 9.23
CA ILE A 66 17.17 -8.24 8.80
C ILE A 66 16.75 -9.37 7.85
N LYS A 67 17.62 -9.79 6.94
CA LYS A 67 17.36 -10.91 6.03
C LYS A 67 17.18 -12.22 6.79
N ALA A 68 18.05 -12.52 7.75
CA ALA A 68 17.94 -13.71 8.58
C ALA A 68 16.63 -13.72 9.37
N GLU A 69 16.25 -12.58 9.97
CA GLU A 69 15.02 -12.43 10.73
C GLU A 69 13.76 -12.62 9.86
N LYS A 70 13.76 -12.05 8.64
CA LYS A 70 12.66 -12.26 7.67
C LYS A 70 12.57 -13.70 7.20
N PHE A 71 13.71 -14.35 6.94
CA PHE A 71 13.74 -15.75 6.54
C PHE A 71 13.17 -16.66 7.64
N ALA A 72 13.58 -16.46 8.89
CA ALA A 72 13.05 -17.20 10.03
C ALA A 72 11.53 -17.02 10.19
N ARG A 73 11.03 -15.79 10.11
CA ARG A 73 9.58 -15.50 10.14
C ARG A 73 8.81 -16.15 8.99
N ARG A 74 9.40 -16.24 7.80
CA ARG A 74 8.79 -16.92 6.65
C ARG A 74 8.67 -18.42 6.90
N MET A 75 9.75 -19.05 7.35
CA MET A 75 9.78 -20.48 7.68
C MET A 75 8.73 -20.84 8.75
N GLU A 76 8.57 -20.01 9.77
CA GLU A 76 7.57 -20.26 10.83
C GLU A 76 6.13 -20.16 10.30
N ARG A 77 5.84 -19.17 9.44
CA ARG A 77 4.54 -19.06 8.77
C ARG A 77 4.25 -20.27 7.89
N GLU A 78 5.24 -20.76 7.15
CA GLU A 78 5.10 -21.95 6.30
C GLU A 78 4.83 -23.22 7.13
N ARG A 79 5.47 -23.36 8.29
CA ARG A 79 5.22 -24.46 9.25
C ARG A 79 3.80 -24.42 9.81
N LEU A 80 3.34 -23.25 10.25
CA LEU A 80 1.97 -23.05 10.75
C LEU A 80 0.92 -23.30 9.66
N GLN A 81 1.20 -22.91 8.41
CA GLN A 81 0.32 -23.22 7.29
C GLN A 81 0.27 -24.73 7.01
N ARG A 82 1.41 -25.43 7.05
CA ARG A 82 1.45 -26.88 6.84
C ARG A 82 0.71 -27.66 7.94
N THR A 83 0.79 -27.23 9.20
CA THR A 83 0.05 -27.87 10.31
C THR A 83 -1.45 -27.58 10.27
N THR A 84 -1.86 -26.38 9.87
CA THR A 84 -3.28 -26.01 9.71
C THR A 84 -3.93 -26.67 8.49
N VAL A 85 -3.21 -26.84 7.38
CA VAL A 85 -3.70 -27.62 6.22
C VAL A 85 -3.83 -29.10 6.56
N SER A 86 -2.90 -29.68 7.33
CA SER A 86 -2.96 -31.09 7.73
C SER A 86 -4.11 -31.42 8.70
N LYS A 87 -4.64 -30.45 9.46
CA LYS A 87 -5.80 -30.64 10.35
C LYS A 87 -7.16 -30.42 9.69
N ARG A 88 -7.20 -29.97 8.43
CA ARG A 88 -8.45 -29.95 7.64
C ARG A 88 -8.69 -31.36 7.08
N SER A 89 -9.33 -32.22 7.86
CA SER A 89 -9.96 -33.43 7.32
C SER A 89 -11.00 -33.02 6.26
N PRO A 90 -11.15 -33.80 5.17
CA PRO A 90 -12.25 -33.58 4.23
C PRO A 90 -13.54 -34.01 4.92
N ILE A 91 -14.28 -33.04 5.47
CA ILE A 91 -15.68 -33.29 5.82
C ILE A 91 -16.41 -33.46 4.48
N MET A 92 -16.59 -34.73 4.14
CA MET A 92 -17.48 -35.31 3.15
C MET A 92 -18.59 -34.35 2.71
N THR A 93 -18.33 -33.60 1.63
CA THR A 93 -19.39 -32.87 0.93
C THR A 93 -20.06 -33.87 0.01
N ALA A 94 -21.18 -34.38 0.50
CA ALA A 94 -22.04 -35.29 -0.23
C ALA A 94 -22.36 -34.69 -1.61
N ARG A 95 -21.91 -35.44 -2.61
CA ARG A 95 -22.35 -35.46 -3.99
C ARG A 95 -23.87 -35.28 -4.09
N LEU A 96 -24.35 -34.07 -4.33
CA LEU A 96 -25.64 -33.83 -5.00
C LEU A 96 -25.54 -32.60 -5.92
N ALA A 97 -25.51 -32.93 -7.22
CA ALA A 97 -26.07 -32.17 -8.34
C ALA A 97 -25.75 -30.66 -8.45
N PHE A 98 -24.72 -30.32 -9.22
CA PHE A 98 -24.81 -29.21 -10.18
C PHE A 98 -24.12 -29.62 -11.50
N PRO A 99 -24.82 -29.55 -12.64
CA PRO A 99 -24.24 -29.87 -13.94
C PRO A 99 -23.31 -28.73 -14.40
N CYS A 100 -22.17 -29.15 -14.97
CA CYS A 100 -21.44 -28.60 -16.11
C CYS A 100 -21.56 -27.09 -16.39
N ILE A 101 -20.44 -26.35 -16.43
CA ILE A 101 -20.04 -25.51 -17.58
C ILE A 101 -18.53 -25.14 -17.44
N ILE A 102 -17.76 -25.74 -18.35
CA ILE A 102 -16.53 -25.27 -19.02
C ILE A 102 -15.21 -25.23 -18.23
N THR A 103 -14.40 -26.23 -18.58
CA THR A 103 -12.95 -26.26 -18.46
C THR A 103 -12.34 -25.42 -19.60
N LEU A 104 -11.49 -24.45 -19.29
CA LEU A 104 -10.51 -23.91 -20.26
C LEU A 104 -9.23 -23.59 -19.47
N ASN A 105 -8.55 -24.66 -19.07
CA ASN A 105 -7.19 -24.60 -18.55
C ASN A 105 -6.27 -24.98 -19.73
N HIS A 106 -5.92 -24.00 -20.57
CA HIS A 106 -4.86 -24.17 -21.55
C HIS A 106 -3.51 -23.83 -20.88
N PRO A 107 -2.56 -24.77 -20.81
CA PRO A 107 -1.27 -24.53 -20.18
C PRO A 107 -0.39 -23.69 -21.12
N LEU A 108 -0.10 -22.44 -20.76
CA LEU A 108 1.07 -21.73 -21.30
C LEU A 108 2.33 -22.20 -20.56
N SER A 109 2.64 -23.48 -20.73
CA SER A 109 3.97 -24.03 -20.53
C SER A 109 4.59 -24.20 -21.92
N ASN A 110 5.74 -23.57 -22.15
CA ASN A 110 6.69 -23.81 -23.27
C ASN A 110 6.79 -22.73 -24.37
N LEU A 111 7.32 -21.55 -24.02
CA LEU A 111 7.82 -20.56 -25.00
C LEU A 111 9.22 -20.00 -24.68
N ASN A 112 9.91 -20.49 -23.63
CA ASN A 112 11.29 -20.08 -23.29
C ASN A 112 12.36 -21.15 -23.60
N THR A 113 12.04 -22.13 -24.45
CA THR A 113 12.99 -23.18 -24.87
C THR A 113 13.31 -23.11 -26.37
N ALA A 114 13.22 -21.93 -26.99
CA ALA A 114 13.56 -21.72 -28.41
C ALA A 114 14.26 -20.37 -28.66
N LEU A 115 15.20 -20.00 -27.78
CA LEU A 115 16.19 -18.96 -28.10
C LEU A 115 17.56 -19.46 -27.65
N HIS A 116 18.10 -20.34 -28.48
CA HIS A 116 19.51 -20.63 -28.64
C HIS A 116 19.91 -20.19 -30.05
#